data_AF-A0A8B9MAL3-F1
#
_entry.id   AF-A0A8B9MAL3-F1
#
_cell.length_a   1.000
_cell.length_b   1.000
_cell.length_c   1.000
_cell.angle_alpha   90.00
_cell.angle_beta   90.00
_cell.angle_gamma   90.00
#
_symmetry.space_group_name_H-M   'P 1'
#
loop_
_entity.id
_entity.type
_entity.pdbx_description
1 polymer ?
#
loop_
_entity_poly.entity_id
_entity_poly.type
_entity_poly.pdbx_seq_one_letter_code
_entity_poly.pdbx_strand_id
1 'polypeptide(L)'
;EPGPSAPRCRGRPWGETREDEEQNVKLTEILELLVAAGYFRARIKGLSPFDKVVGGMTWCITTCSFDIDVDLLFQENSTIGQKIALTEKIVSVLPKMKCPHRLEPHQIQGLDFIHIFPVVQWLVKRAIETREEMGDYIRSYSISQFQKTHRLPEVRSTGKKIKTLL
;
A
#
# COMPACT_ATOMS: atom_id res chain seq x y z
N GLU A 1 43.63 46.68 8.76
CA GLU A 1 42.17 46.70 8.95
C GLU A 1 41.46 46.91 7.61
N PRO A 2 41.14 45.85 6.84
CA PRO A 2 40.10 45.92 5.81
C PRO A 2 38.78 45.35 6.37
N GLY A 3 37.70 46.12 6.20
CA GLY A 3 36.39 45.89 6.82
C GLY A 3 35.65 44.61 6.38
N PRO A 4 34.53 44.28 7.05
CA PRO A 4 33.82 43.03 6.85
C PRO A 4 33.11 43.02 5.50
N SER A 5 33.50 42.07 4.65
CA SER A 5 32.86 41.73 3.40
C SER A 5 31.46 41.18 3.66
N ALA A 6 30.45 41.86 3.12
CA ALA A 6 29.06 41.41 3.13
C ALA A 6 28.93 40.00 2.50
N PRO A 7 28.07 39.12 3.04
CA PRO A 7 27.82 37.83 2.42
C PRO A 7 27.01 38.03 1.12
N ARG A 8 27.55 37.54 0.00
CA ARG A 8 26.82 37.44 -1.27
C ARG A 8 25.58 36.58 -1.07
N CYS A 9 24.40 37.19 -1.16
CA CYS A 9 23.15 36.46 -1.36
C CYS A 9 23.25 35.70 -2.68
N ARG A 10 23.55 34.40 -2.62
CA ARG A 10 23.33 33.48 -3.73
C ARG A 10 21.81 33.34 -3.89
N GLY A 11 21.27 33.91 -4.97
CA GLY A 11 19.88 33.75 -5.34
C GLY A 11 19.51 32.27 -5.45
N ARG A 12 18.38 31.89 -4.84
CA ARG A 12 17.72 30.63 -5.14
C ARG A 12 17.28 30.64 -6.60
N PRO A 13 17.41 29.53 -7.34
CA PRO A 13 16.74 29.38 -8.63
C PRO A 13 15.22 29.43 -8.41
N TRP A 14 14.54 30.31 -9.14
CA TRP A 14 13.08 30.52 -9.10
C TRP A 14 12.28 29.43 -9.85
N GLY A 15 12.92 28.29 -10.18
CA GLY A 15 12.32 27.20 -10.96
C GLY A 15 12.01 25.93 -10.15
N GLU A 16 12.76 25.64 -9.08
CA GLU A 16 12.66 24.37 -8.33
C GLU A 16 11.39 24.28 -7.47
N THR A 17 10.84 25.42 -7.03
CA THR A 17 9.78 25.45 -6.01
C THR A 17 8.44 24.89 -6.51
N ARG A 18 8.16 24.97 -7.82
CA ARG A 18 6.89 24.52 -8.40
C ARG A 18 6.87 23.02 -8.67
N GLU A 19 7.96 22.46 -9.18
CA GLU A 19 8.06 21.02 -9.47
C GLU A 19 8.05 20.21 -8.16
N ASP A 20 8.72 20.71 -7.12
CA ASP A 20 8.70 20.11 -5.78
C ASP A 20 7.30 20.10 -5.14
N GLU A 21 6.49 21.14 -5.39
CA GLU A 21 5.11 21.22 -4.91
C GLU A 21 4.23 20.15 -5.56
N GLU A 22 4.31 19.97 -6.88
CA GLU A 22 3.54 18.97 -7.62
C GLU A 22 3.90 17.54 -7.18
N GLN A 23 5.19 17.26 -7.00
CA GLN A 23 5.68 15.99 -6.48
C GLN A 23 5.14 15.70 -5.08
N ASN A 24 5.10 16.71 -4.20
CA ASN A 24 4.61 16.54 -2.84
C ASN A 24 3.08 16.36 -2.76
N VAL A 25 2.33 17.01 -3.67
CA VAL A 25 0.89 16.75 -3.84
C VAL A 25 0.68 15.30 -4.25
N LYS A 26 1.40 14.81 -5.27
CA LYS A 26 1.32 13.42 -5.72
C LYS A 26 1.71 12.42 -4.64
N LEU A 27 2.75 12.72 -3.86
CA LEU A 27 3.11 11.90 -2.71
C LEU A 27 1.96 11.79 -1.72
N THR A 28 1.31 12.89 -1.36
CA THR A 28 0.16 12.89 -0.45
C THR A 28 -0.96 11.99 -0.97
N GLU A 29 -1.32 12.14 -2.25
CA GLU A 29 -2.35 11.31 -2.90
C GLU A 29 -1.98 9.81 -2.88
N ILE A 30 -0.72 9.47 -3.18
CA ILE A 30 -0.20 8.10 -3.10
C ILE A 30 -0.39 7.53 -1.68
N LEU A 31 -0.01 8.30 -0.65
CA LEU A 31 -0.12 7.85 0.73
C LEU A 31 -1.57 7.65 1.16
N GLU A 32 -2.49 8.52 0.72
CA GLU A 32 -3.92 8.38 1.00
C GLU A 32 -4.51 7.12 0.35
N LEU A 33 -4.17 6.85 -0.91
CA LEU A 33 -4.59 5.62 -1.59
C LEU A 33 -4.09 4.36 -0.87
N LEU A 34 -2.82 4.36 -0.46
CA LEU A 34 -2.25 3.24 0.28
C LEU A 34 -2.95 3.01 1.62
N VAL A 35 -3.27 4.09 2.35
CA VAL A 35 -4.01 3.99 3.61
C VAL A 35 -5.44 3.47 3.38
N ALA A 36 -6.12 3.97 2.34
CA ALA A 36 -7.46 3.50 1.98
C ALA A 36 -7.45 2.01 1.61
N ALA A 37 -6.37 1.53 0.97
CA ALA A 37 -6.17 0.12 0.69
C ALA A 37 -5.92 -0.73 1.96
N GLY A 38 -5.56 -0.11 3.08
CA GLY A 38 -5.26 -0.76 4.37
C GLY A 38 -3.78 -0.79 4.76
N TYR A 39 -2.90 -0.11 4.04
CA TYR A 39 -1.49 0.04 4.40
C TYR A 39 -1.26 1.25 5.32
N PHE A 40 -1.43 1.06 6.63
CA PHE A 40 -1.35 2.15 7.61
C PHE A 40 0.07 2.68 7.87
N ARG A 41 1.13 1.92 7.50
CA ARG A 41 2.52 2.35 7.70
C ARG A 41 2.85 3.62 6.90
N ALA A 42 2.09 3.93 5.85
CA ALA A 42 2.18 5.20 5.13
C ALA A 42 1.98 6.45 6.02
N ARG A 43 1.24 6.32 7.14
CA ARG A 43 0.99 7.43 8.09
C ARG A 43 2.09 7.64 9.14
N ILE A 44 3.05 6.73 9.26
CA ILE A 44 4.07 6.84 10.30
C ILE A 44 4.93 8.08 10.04
N LYS A 45 5.05 8.93 11.05
CA LYS A 45 5.93 10.12 11.04
C LYS A 45 7.37 9.66 11.28
N GLY A 46 8.32 10.21 10.52
CA GLY A 46 9.74 9.83 10.60
C GLY A 46 10.21 8.79 9.57
N LEU A 47 9.30 8.09 8.89
CA LEU A 47 9.64 7.27 7.73
C LEU A 47 9.84 8.13 6.48
N SER A 48 10.87 7.81 5.69
CA SER A 48 11.14 8.53 4.44
C SER A 48 10.02 8.32 3.41
N PRO A 49 9.78 9.28 2.50
CA PRO A 49 8.82 9.10 1.40
C PRO A 49 9.08 7.83 0.60
N PHE A 50 10.36 7.54 0.33
CA PHE A 50 10.78 6.31 -0.34
C PHE A 50 10.27 5.07 0.40
N ASP A 51 10.55 4.94 1.69
CA ASP A 51 10.22 3.74 2.46
C ASP A 51 8.69 3.56 2.58
N LYS A 52 7.94 4.67 2.65
CA LYS A 52 6.47 4.63 2.66
C LYS A 52 5.91 4.10 1.34
N VAL A 53 6.40 4.63 0.22
CA VAL A 53 5.90 4.28 -1.12
C VAL A 53 6.35 2.88 -1.52
N VAL A 54 7.63 2.55 -1.38
CA VAL A 54 8.18 1.23 -1.71
C VAL A 54 7.60 0.15 -0.81
N GLY A 55 7.44 0.43 0.49
CA GLY A 55 6.75 -0.46 1.41
C GLY A 55 5.28 -0.67 1.02
N GLY A 56 4.58 0.38 0.62
CA GLY A 56 3.20 0.31 0.15
C GLY A 56 3.04 -0.48 -1.16
N MET A 57 3.94 -0.27 -2.13
CA MET A 57 3.97 -1.02 -3.38
C MET A 57 4.21 -2.50 -3.13
N THR A 58 5.21 -2.83 -2.30
CA THR A 58 5.49 -4.22 -1.95
C THR A 58 4.30 -4.87 -1.26
N TRP A 59 3.67 -4.17 -0.31
CA TRP A 59 2.46 -4.65 0.35
C TRP A 59 1.33 -4.95 -0.63
N CYS A 60 1.11 -4.09 -1.63
CA CYS A 60 0.11 -4.33 -2.67
C CYS A 60 0.45 -5.58 -3.49
N ILE A 61 1.71 -5.79 -3.82
CA ILE A 61 2.17 -6.95 -4.61
C ILE A 61 1.98 -8.26 -3.82
N THR A 62 2.42 -8.29 -2.56
CA THR A 62 2.19 -9.44 -1.67
C THR A 62 0.70 -9.73 -1.49
N THR A 63 -0.13 -8.69 -1.36
CA THR A 63 -1.59 -8.83 -1.28
C THR A 63 -2.19 -9.46 -2.53
N CYS A 64 -1.62 -9.19 -3.71
CA CYS A 64 -2.04 -9.80 -4.97
C CYS A 64 -1.55 -11.25 -5.17
N SER A 65 -1.07 -11.93 -4.11
CA SER A 65 -0.52 -13.30 -4.14
C SER A 65 0.75 -13.46 -4.99
N PHE A 66 1.53 -12.39 -5.13
CA PHE A 66 2.88 -12.47 -5.72
C PHE A 66 3.90 -12.33 -4.60
N ASP A 67 4.74 -13.36 -4.44
CA ASP A 67 5.86 -13.28 -3.52
C ASP A 67 6.99 -12.47 -4.13
N ILE A 68 7.35 -11.41 -3.42
CA ILE A 68 8.67 -10.80 -3.54
C ILE A 68 9.41 -11.27 -2.29
N ASP A 69 10.56 -11.94 -2.46
CA ASP A 69 11.48 -12.22 -1.36
C ASP A 69 11.99 -10.89 -0.81
N VAL A 70 11.25 -10.36 0.18
CA VAL A 70 11.55 -9.12 0.88
C VAL A 70 11.68 -9.38 2.36
N ASP A 71 12.68 -10.17 2.69
CA ASP A 71 13.26 -10.30 4.04
C ASP A 71 13.89 -8.96 4.53
N LEU A 72 13.63 -7.83 3.85
CA LEU A 72 14.36 -6.56 3.92
C LEU A 72 13.49 -5.31 4.20
N LEU A 73 12.16 -5.40 4.28
CA LEU A 73 11.29 -4.22 4.48
C LEU A 73 11.34 -3.58 5.88
N PHE A 74 12.21 -4.07 6.76
CA PHE A 74 12.21 -3.68 8.16
C PHE A 74 13.59 -3.51 8.81
N GLN A 75 14.67 -3.50 8.03
CA GLN A 75 15.92 -2.96 8.54
C GLN A 75 15.92 -1.45 8.26
N GLU A 76 15.70 -0.68 9.33
CA GLU A 76 15.76 0.78 9.39
C GLU A 76 17.09 1.35 8.82
N ASN A 77 18.09 0.48 8.64
CA ASN A 77 19.43 0.75 8.08
C ASN A 77 19.70 0.01 6.76
N SER A 78 18.68 -0.31 5.96
CA SER A 78 18.91 -0.95 4.65
C SER A 78 19.87 -0.09 3.82
N THR A 79 20.99 -0.69 3.42
CA THR A 79 22.03 -0.03 2.62
C THR A 79 21.43 0.47 1.31
N ILE A 80 21.99 1.53 0.73
CA ILE A 80 21.51 2.09 -0.54
C ILE A 80 21.40 1.02 -1.63
N GLY A 81 22.34 0.07 -1.66
CA GLY A 81 22.31 -1.07 -2.59
C GLY A 81 21.13 -2.02 -2.39
N GLN A 82 20.70 -2.25 -1.15
CA GLN A 82 19.50 -3.06 -0.86
C GLN A 82 18.22 -2.35 -1.30
N LYS A 83 18.14 -1.03 -1.10
CA LYS A 83 17.01 -0.21 -1.59
C LYS A 83 16.93 -0.25 -3.12
N ILE A 84 18.07 -0.14 -3.80
CA ILE A 84 18.16 -0.25 -5.27
C ILE A 84 17.68 -1.63 -5.75
N ALA A 85 18.24 -2.72 -5.20
CA ALA A 85 17.85 -4.08 -5.57
C ALA A 85 16.36 -4.35 -5.33
N LEU A 86 15.78 -3.77 -4.28
CA LEU A 86 14.35 -3.88 -4.02
C LEU A 86 13.50 -3.19 -5.10
N THR A 87 13.88 -1.99 -5.53
CA THR A 87 13.17 -1.27 -6.60
C THR A 87 13.20 -2.04 -7.92
N GLU A 88 14.33 -2.66 -8.26
CA GLU A 88 14.46 -3.50 -9.45
C GLU A 88 13.56 -4.73 -9.37
N LYS A 89 13.51 -5.40 -8.20
CA LYS A 89 12.59 -6.53 -7.99
C LYS A 89 11.14 -6.13 -8.19
N ILE A 90 10.70 -5.01 -7.61
CA ILE A 90 9.33 -4.49 -7.78
C ILE A 90 9.03 -4.29 -9.27
N VAL A 91 9.90 -3.58 -9.98
CA VAL A 91 9.74 -3.31 -11.42
C VAL A 91 9.71 -4.61 -12.24
N SER A 92 10.47 -5.64 -11.86
CA SER A 92 10.48 -6.93 -12.54
C SER A 92 9.16 -7.73 -12.38
N VAL A 93 8.38 -7.44 -11.32
CA VAL A 93 7.11 -8.13 -11.03
C VAL A 93 5.93 -7.45 -11.72
N LEU A 94 5.97 -6.13 -11.94
CA LEU A 94 4.89 -5.38 -12.60
C LEU A 94 4.46 -5.97 -13.96
N PRO A 95 5.36 -6.41 -14.86
CA PRO A 95 4.98 -7.07 -16.11
C PRO A 95 4.32 -8.43 -15.90
N LYS A 96 4.79 -9.23 -14.93
CA LYS A 96 4.18 -10.54 -14.58
C LYS A 96 2.75 -10.37 -14.09
N MET A 97 2.53 -9.27 -13.41
CA MET A 97 1.26 -8.79 -12.91
C MET A 97 0.33 -8.24 -14.03
N LYS A 98 0.83 -8.07 -15.27
CA LYS A 98 0.12 -7.43 -16.39
C LYS A 98 -0.22 -5.95 -16.14
N CYS A 99 0.65 -5.22 -15.43
CA CYS A 99 0.50 -3.78 -15.27
C CYS A 99 0.67 -3.06 -16.63
N PRO A 100 -0.26 -2.19 -17.04
CA PRO A 100 -0.14 -1.45 -18.30
C PRO A 100 0.83 -0.27 -18.21
N HIS A 101 1.21 0.14 -16.99
CA HIS A 101 2.08 1.28 -16.74
C HIS A 101 3.54 0.83 -16.67
N ARG A 102 4.41 1.52 -17.41
CA ARG A 102 5.86 1.31 -17.35
C ARG A 102 6.44 2.15 -16.22
N LEU A 103 7.29 1.52 -15.41
CA LEU A 103 8.01 2.15 -14.32
C LEU A 103 9.44 1.67 -14.36
N GLU A 104 10.40 2.58 -14.28
CA GLU A 104 11.81 2.24 -14.22
C GLU A 104 12.36 2.39 -12.79
N PRO A 105 13.38 1.60 -12.39
CA PRO A 105 13.93 1.67 -11.03
C PRO A 105 14.45 3.07 -10.66
N HIS A 106 15.01 3.79 -11.62
CA HIS A 106 15.51 5.16 -11.42
C HIS A 106 14.40 6.14 -11.05
N GLN A 107 13.18 5.95 -11.54
CA GLN A 107 12.04 6.82 -11.21
C GLN A 107 11.63 6.65 -9.74
N ILE A 108 11.70 5.42 -9.22
CA ILE A 108 11.42 5.14 -7.81
C ILE A 108 12.52 5.72 -6.91
N GLN A 109 13.78 5.57 -7.31
CA GLN A 109 14.93 6.10 -6.57
C GLN A 109 14.98 7.64 -6.59
N GLY A 110 14.62 8.24 -7.73
CA GLY A 110 14.53 9.69 -7.94
C GLY A 110 13.27 10.32 -7.34
N LEU A 111 12.39 9.54 -6.70
CA LEU A 111 11.14 10.01 -6.09
C LEU A 111 10.22 10.74 -7.08
N ASP A 112 10.14 10.23 -8.31
CA ASP A 112 9.28 10.77 -9.34
C ASP A 112 7.83 10.29 -9.16
N PHE A 113 7.15 10.89 -8.19
CA PHE A 113 5.79 10.52 -7.77
C PHE A 113 4.77 10.70 -8.89
N ILE A 114 5.01 11.56 -9.88
CA ILE A 114 4.14 11.74 -11.05
C ILE A 114 4.01 10.41 -11.82
N HIS A 115 5.14 9.73 -12.05
CA HIS A 115 5.15 8.44 -12.77
C HIS A 115 4.86 7.25 -11.85
N ILE A 116 5.19 7.35 -10.56
CA ILE A 116 4.87 6.30 -9.59
C ILE A 116 3.36 6.24 -9.31
N PHE A 117 2.68 7.40 -9.28
CA PHE A 117 1.25 7.52 -8.98
C PHE A 117 0.35 6.54 -9.76
N PRO A 118 0.37 6.51 -11.12
CA PRO A 118 -0.50 5.61 -11.88
C PRO A 118 -0.24 4.13 -11.58
N VAL A 119 1.02 3.77 -11.29
CA VAL A 119 1.38 2.39 -10.92
C VAL A 119 0.81 2.03 -9.55
N VAL A 120 0.94 2.93 -8.57
CA VAL A 120 0.35 2.71 -7.24
C VAL A 120 -1.16 2.66 -7.31
N GLN A 121 -1.81 3.54 -8.07
CA GLN A 121 -3.26 3.55 -8.25
C GLN A 121 -3.75 2.19 -8.78
N TRP A 122 -3.06 1.65 -9.78
CA TRP A 122 -3.37 0.33 -10.33
C TRP A 122 -3.12 -0.80 -9.33
N LEU A 123 -1.99 -0.77 -8.62
CA LEU A 123 -1.65 -1.76 -7.59
C LEU A 123 -2.67 -1.77 -6.44
N VAL A 124 -3.06 -0.59 -5.95
CA VAL A 124 -4.05 -0.43 -4.88
C VAL A 124 -5.40 -0.96 -5.32
N LYS A 125 -5.86 -0.60 -6.53
CA LYS A 125 -7.11 -1.12 -7.08
C LYS A 125 -7.12 -2.65 -7.05
N ARG A 126 -6.05 -3.27 -7.55
CA ARG A 126 -5.96 -4.72 -7.63
C ARG A 126 -5.80 -5.40 -6.27
N ALA A 127 -5.11 -4.75 -5.33
CA ALA A 127 -4.99 -5.23 -3.96
C ALA A 127 -6.35 -5.21 -3.23
N ILE A 128 -7.18 -4.20 -3.46
CA ILE A 128 -8.54 -4.13 -2.92
C ILE A 128 -9.41 -5.25 -3.52
N GLU A 129 -9.44 -5.39 -4.85
CA GLU A 129 -10.18 -6.46 -5.54
C GLU A 129 -9.79 -7.85 -5.00
N THR A 130 -8.49 -8.12 -4.87
CA THR A 130 -8.00 -9.42 -4.34
C THR A 130 -8.43 -9.64 -2.89
N ARG A 131 -8.48 -8.58 -2.07
CA ARG A 131 -8.91 -8.68 -0.66
C ARG A 131 -10.41 -8.93 -0.53
N GLU A 132 -11.23 -8.34 -1.40
CA GLU A 132 -12.67 -8.59 -1.44
C GLU A 132 -12.95 -10.04 -1.82
N GLU A 133 -12.32 -10.54 -2.89
CA GLU A 133 -12.43 -11.94 -3.33
C GLU A 133 -11.99 -12.93 -2.24
N MET A 134 -10.85 -12.66 -1.59
CA MET A 134 -10.34 -13.49 -0.48
C MET A 134 -11.25 -13.43 0.75
N GLY A 135 -11.81 -12.26 1.07
CA GLY A 135 -12.72 -12.07 2.18
C GLY A 135 -14.01 -12.88 2.01
N ASP A 136 -14.59 -12.86 0.81
CA ASP A 136 -15.78 -13.64 0.48
C ASP A 136 -15.50 -15.16 0.48
N TYR A 137 -14.31 -15.56 0.01
CA TYR A 137 -13.87 -16.95 0.10
C TYR A 137 -13.74 -17.44 1.55
N ILE A 138 -13.07 -16.68 2.43
CA ILE A 138 -12.92 -17.05 3.84
C ILE A 138 -14.29 -17.11 4.54
N ARG A 139 -15.18 -16.17 4.23
CA ARG A 139 -16.54 -16.14 4.80
C ARG A 139 -17.36 -17.35 4.38
N SER A 140 -17.39 -17.64 3.08
CA SER A 140 -18.12 -18.80 2.54
C SER A 140 -17.56 -20.12 3.06
N TYR A 141 -16.22 -20.24 3.15
CA TYR A 141 -15.56 -21.38 3.77
C TYR A 141 -15.93 -21.53 5.24
N SER A 142 -15.93 -20.44 6.02
CA SER A 142 -16.28 -20.46 7.45
C SER A 142 -17.74 -20.86 7.68
N ILE A 143 -18.67 -20.35 6.86
CA ILE A 143 -20.09 -20.76 6.90
C ILE A 143 -20.22 -22.25 6.57
N SER A 144 -19.52 -22.72 5.54
CA SER A 144 -19.54 -24.14 5.14
C SER A 144 -19.00 -25.06 6.25
N GLN A 145 -17.91 -24.66 6.91
CA GLN A 145 -17.32 -25.43 8.03
C GLN A 145 -18.21 -25.42 9.27
N PHE A 146 -18.83 -24.27 9.58
CA PHE A 146 -19.79 -24.16 10.67
C PHE A 146 -21.00 -25.10 10.45
N GLN A 147 -21.59 -25.10 9.26
CA GLN A 147 -22.72 -25.96 8.92
C GLN A 147 -22.38 -27.46 8.96
N LYS A 148 -21.13 -27.83 8.62
CA LYS A 148 -20.67 -29.23 8.70
C LYS A 148 -20.42 -29.71 10.13
N THR A 149 -19.96 -28.82 11.01
CA THR A 149 -19.50 -29.20 12.36
C THR A 149 -20.56 -28.96 13.44
N HIS A 150 -21.56 -28.12 13.19
CA HIS A 150 -22.63 -27.84 14.15
C HIS A 150 -24.01 -28.12 13.53
N ARG A 151 -24.64 -29.21 13.99
CA ARG A 151 -26.10 -29.34 13.91
C ARG A 151 -26.70 -28.46 14.99
N LEU A 152 -27.57 -27.53 14.60
CA LEU A 152 -28.41 -26.81 15.56
C LEU A 152 -29.16 -27.85 16.41
N PRO A 153 -29.18 -27.71 17.76
CA PRO A 153 -30.03 -28.57 18.57
C PRO A 153 -31.47 -28.38 18.10
N GLU A 154 -32.13 -29.50 17.81
CA GLU A 154 -33.51 -29.55 17.37
C GLU A 154 -34.37 -28.81 18.41
N VAL A 155 -34.83 -27.61 18.08
CA VAL A 155 -35.75 -26.88 18.95
C VAL A 155 -37.03 -27.70 19.00
N ARG A 156 -37.18 -28.53 20.04
CA ARG A 156 -38.43 -29.23 20.32
C ARG A 156 -39.51 -28.18 20.52
N SER A 157 -40.33 -27.98 19.49
CA SER A 157 -41.60 -27.27 19.59
C SER A 157 -42.48 -28.00 20.60
N THR A 158 -42.36 -27.63 21.87
CA THR A 158 -43.35 -28.00 22.87
C THR A 158 -44.51 -27.03 22.71
N GLY A 159 -45.41 -27.37 21.80
CA GLY A 159 -46.70 -26.71 21.66
C GLY A 159 -47.49 -26.81 22.96
N LYS A 160 -47.34 -25.82 23.84
CA LYS A 160 -48.32 -25.57 24.91
C LYS A 160 -49.52 -24.88 24.27
N LYS A 161 -50.55 -25.69 23.94
CA LYS A 161 -51.89 -25.20 23.63
C LYS A 161 -52.37 -24.36 24.81
N ILE A 162 -52.48 -23.05 24.61
CA ILE A 162 -53.22 -22.17 25.51
C ILE A 162 -54.69 -22.54 25.33
N LYS A 163 -55.26 -23.26 26.29
CA LYS A 163 -56.70 -23.51 26.34
C LYS A 163 -57.37 -22.26 26.88
N THR A 164 -58.06 -21.53 26.01
CA THR A 164 -59.09 -20.55 26.38
C THR A 164 -60.22 -21.30 27.08
N LEU A 165 -60.49 -20.96 28.34
CA LEU A 165 -61.69 -21.36 29.06
C LEU A 165 -62.61 -20.15 29.15
N LEU A 166 -63.75 -20.26 28.47
CA LEU A 166 -65.02 -19.63 28.85
C LEU A 166 -65.54 -20.30 30.13
#